data_AF-T0ZX26-F1
#
_entry.id   AF-T0ZX26-F1
#
_cell.length_a   1.000
_cell.length_b   1.000
_cell.length_c   1.000
_cell.angle_alpha   90.00
_cell.angle_beta   90.00
_cell.angle_gamma   90.00
#
_symmetry.space_group_name_H-M   'P 1'
#
loop_
_entity.id
_entity.type
_entity.pdbx_description
1 polymer ?
#
loop_
_entity_poly.entity_id
_entity_poly.type
_entity_poly.pdbx_seq_one_letter_code
_entity_poly.pdbx_strand_id
1 'polypeptide(L)'
;ALLALLLLGWFAIAQMAAWTLTVLAVVFVPPLLAVQLDLFQKPRDVRLRQHLRAALRSSGELAARVLLTLAWLPHEAQYSVDAVLRTLWRLAVTRRKLLQWNPSKEVERGSGDTLIGLFKSMAIGPALALLTTLALLLERPGALLVAAPLLLLWLASPAITGRISQPVTTQGFVPTPEALRFLRRLARKTWAFFEVHVGAQDHGLPPDNFQEQPAPVIAHRTSPTNMGLTLLANLAAYDLGYLGIGRLLLRTDQTLQTMQD
;
A
#
# COMPACT_ATOMS: atom_id res chain seq x y z
N ALA A 1 -8.56 17.45 -1.32
CA ALA A 1 -9.98 17.87 -1.30
C ALA A 1 -10.61 17.75 0.10
N LEU A 2 -10.68 16.55 0.69
CA LEU A 2 -11.32 16.33 2.00
C LEU A 2 -10.83 17.26 3.12
N LEU A 3 -9.51 17.45 3.26
CA LEU A 3 -8.94 18.38 4.25
C LEU A 3 -9.47 19.80 4.07
N ALA A 4 -9.46 20.31 2.83
CA ALA A 4 -9.97 21.64 2.53
C ALA A 4 -11.47 21.76 2.83
N LEU A 5 -12.26 20.74 2.51
CA LEU A 5 -13.69 20.72 2.84
C LEU A 5 -13.93 20.75 4.35
N LEU A 6 -13.16 20.01 5.15
CA LEU A 6 -13.25 20.07 6.62
C LEU A 6 -12.95 21.47 7.15
N LEU A 7 -11.81 22.05 6.74
CA LEU A 7 -11.41 23.39 7.18
C LEU A 7 -12.46 24.44 6.76
N LEU A 8 -12.92 24.41 5.51
CA LEU A 8 -13.94 25.33 5.00
C LEU A 8 -15.26 25.17 5.77
N GLY A 9 -15.62 23.95 6.13
CA GLY A 9 -16.78 23.66 6.98
C GLY A 9 -16.70 24.27 8.37
N TRP A 10 -15.52 24.22 8.99
CA TRP A 10 -15.33 24.72 10.35
C TRP A 10 -15.27 26.25 10.41
N PHE A 11 -14.66 26.91 9.42
CA PHE A 11 -14.51 28.37 9.40
C PHE A 11 -15.69 29.09 8.74
N ALA A 12 -16.25 28.56 7.65
CA ALA A 12 -17.21 29.31 6.82
C ALA A 12 -18.68 28.89 7.00
N ILE A 13 -18.96 27.66 7.44
CA ILE A 13 -20.32 27.10 7.42
C ILE A 13 -20.96 27.12 8.83
N ALA A 14 -22.21 27.57 8.93
CA ALA A 14 -22.94 27.61 10.20
C ALA A 14 -23.23 26.21 10.75
N GLN A 15 -23.67 25.28 9.90
CA GLN A 15 -23.99 23.88 10.25
C GLN A 15 -22.74 22.98 10.19
N MET A 16 -21.71 23.36 10.94
CA MET A 16 -20.41 22.68 11.03
C MET A 16 -20.49 21.16 11.26
N ALA A 17 -21.43 20.69 12.10
CA ALA A 17 -21.57 19.28 12.46
C ALA A 17 -22.12 18.46 11.28
N ALA A 18 -23.18 18.97 10.64
CA ALA A 18 -23.76 18.34 9.45
C ALA A 18 -22.72 18.28 8.33
N TRP A 19 -21.97 19.38 8.11
CA TRP A 19 -20.93 19.41 7.10
C TRP A 19 -19.79 18.40 7.38
N THR A 20 -19.31 18.36 8.61
CA THR A 20 -18.28 17.38 9.03
C THR A 20 -18.80 15.96 8.80
N LEU A 21 -20.05 15.67 9.17
CA LEU A 21 -20.66 14.37 8.95
C LEU A 21 -20.78 14.02 7.46
N THR A 22 -21.12 14.97 6.59
CA THR A 22 -21.16 14.76 5.14
C THR A 22 -19.78 14.41 4.59
N VAL A 23 -18.73 15.13 5.01
CA VAL A 23 -17.36 14.83 4.58
C VAL A 23 -16.92 13.45 5.07
N LEU A 24 -17.23 13.11 6.33
CA LEU A 24 -16.95 11.78 6.87
C LEU A 24 -17.74 10.69 6.12
N ALA A 25 -18.98 10.93 5.73
CA ALA A 25 -19.78 9.96 4.97
C ALA A 25 -19.11 9.56 3.65
N VAL A 26 -18.44 10.48 2.96
CA VAL A 26 -17.67 10.17 1.74
C VAL A 26 -16.59 9.11 2.01
N VAL A 27 -15.99 9.12 3.21
CA VAL A 27 -14.94 8.18 3.60
C VAL A 27 -15.53 6.87 4.16
N PHE A 28 -16.61 6.94 4.95
CA PHE A 28 -17.16 5.80 5.67
C PHE A 28 -18.17 4.96 4.87
N VAL A 29 -18.91 5.57 3.93
CA VAL A 29 -19.99 4.87 3.21
C VAL A 29 -19.46 3.73 2.32
N PRO A 30 -18.44 3.90 1.46
CA PRO A 30 -17.98 2.80 0.61
C PRO A 30 -17.47 1.59 1.42
N PRO A 31 -16.65 1.76 2.47
CA PRO A 31 -16.30 0.69 3.40
C PRO A 31 -17.49 0.00 4.05
N LEU A 32 -18.48 0.77 4.50
CA LEU A 32 -19.67 0.24 5.15
C LEU A 32 -20.50 -0.62 4.19
N LEU A 33 -20.61 -0.21 2.92
CA LEU A 33 -21.25 -1.01 1.88
C LEU A 33 -20.46 -2.29 1.60
N ALA A 34 -19.12 -2.23 1.57
CA ALA A 34 -18.28 -3.40 1.36
C ALA A 34 -18.47 -4.45 2.47
N VAL A 35 -18.53 -4.02 3.74
CA VAL A 35 -18.81 -4.89 4.89
C VAL A 35 -20.19 -5.53 4.80
N GLN A 36 -21.20 -4.75 4.40
CA GLN A 36 -22.55 -5.29 4.20
C GLN A 36 -22.56 -6.34 3.09
N LEU A 37 -21.95 -6.05 1.94
CA LEU A 37 -21.87 -7.00 0.84
C LEU A 37 -21.13 -8.28 1.25
N ASP A 38 -20.01 -8.16 1.97
CA ASP A 38 -19.26 -9.32 2.48
C ASP A 38 -20.11 -10.15 3.44
N LEU A 39 -20.90 -9.53 4.31
CA LEU A 39 -21.79 -10.23 5.24
C LEU A 39 -22.95 -10.96 4.55
N PHE A 40 -23.49 -10.40 3.46
CA PHE A 40 -24.62 -10.99 2.73
C PHE A 40 -24.20 -11.97 1.62
N GLN A 41 -23.01 -11.81 1.03
CA GLN A 41 -22.51 -12.65 -0.06
C GLN A 41 -21.65 -13.81 0.43
N LYS A 42 -22.24 -14.68 1.26
CA LYS A 42 -21.58 -15.90 1.73
C LYS A 42 -21.27 -16.86 0.57
N PRO A 43 -20.00 -17.26 0.34
CA PRO A 43 -19.68 -18.31 -0.62
C PRO A 43 -20.33 -19.64 -0.23
N ARG A 44 -20.82 -20.40 -1.22
CA ARG A 44 -21.56 -21.67 -1.00
C ARG A 44 -20.70 -22.70 -0.25
N ASP A 45 -19.39 -22.72 -0.50
CA ASP A 45 -18.47 -23.74 0.00
C ASP A 45 -17.86 -23.45 1.39
N VAL A 46 -18.25 -22.34 2.02
CA VAL A 46 -17.68 -21.91 3.32
C VAL A 46 -18.67 -22.11 4.45
N ARG A 47 -18.22 -22.60 5.61
CA ARG A 47 -19.06 -22.73 6.81
C ARG A 47 -19.43 -21.35 7.37
N LEU A 48 -20.67 -21.15 7.82
CA LEU A 48 -21.15 -19.84 8.34
C LEU A 48 -20.24 -19.27 9.44
N ARG A 49 -19.76 -20.09 10.37
CA ARG A 49 -18.83 -19.65 11.43
C ARG A 49 -17.49 -19.15 10.90
N GLN A 50 -16.95 -19.78 9.83
CA GLN A 50 -15.69 -19.34 9.22
C GLN A 50 -15.90 -18.05 8.45
N HIS A 51 -17.03 -17.93 7.74
CA HIS A 51 -17.42 -16.71 7.04
C HIS A 51 -17.60 -15.52 7.99
N LEU A 52 -18.34 -15.67 9.10
CA LEU A 52 -18.54 -14.59 10.07
C LEU A 52 -17.23 -14.15 10.75
N ARG A 53 -16.32 -15.08 11.05
CA ARG A 53 -14.99 -14.75 11.59
C ARG A 53 -14.15 -13.98 10.57
N ALA A 54 -14.19 -14.39 9.31
CA ALA A 54 -13.49 -13.69 8.23
C ALA A 54 -14.07 -12.29 8.02
N ALA A 55 -15.40 -12.16 7.98
CA ALA A 55 -16.10 -10.88 7.84
C ALA A 55 -15.83 -9.92 9.01
N LEU A 56 -15.78 -10.43 10.25
CA LEU A 56 -15.44 -9.60 11.41
C LEU A 56 -14.00 -9.10 11.34
N ARG A 57 -13.06 -9.95 10.93
CA ARG A 57 -11.65 -9.59 10.77
C ARG A 57 -11.48 -8.56 9.64
N SER A 58 -12.09 -8.79 8.48
CA SER A 58 -12.05 -7.85 7.34
C SER A 58 -12.65 -6.50 7.72
N SER A 59 -13.76 -6.49 8.46
CA SER A 59 -14.38 -5.27 8.98
C SER A 59 -13.45 -4.50 9.91
N GLY A 60 -12.73 -5.19 10.81
CA GLY A 60 -11.75 -4.58 11.70
C GLY A 60 -10.56 -3.96 10.94
N GLU A 61 -10.03 -4.69 9.95
CA GLU A 61 -8.94 -4.21 9.08
C GLU A 61 -9.38 -2.97 8.28
N LEU A 62 -10.62 -2.97 7.80
CA LEU A 62 -11.21 -1.85 7.06
C LEU A 62 -11.44 -0.62 7.96
N ALA A 63 -11.97 -0.82 9.17
CA ALA A 63 -12.15 0.26 10.15
C ALA A 63 -10.81 0.89 10.52
N ALA A 64 -9.77 0.07 10.76
CA ALA A 64 -8.42 0.56 11.01
C ALA A 64 -7.88 1.38 9.83
N ARG A 65 -8.08 0.92 8.60
CA ARG A 65 -7.66 1.64 7.38
C ARG A 65 -8.37 2.99 7.25
N VAL A 66 -9.66 3.08 7.55
CA VAL A 66 -10.41 4.35 7.53
C VAL A 66 -9.85 5.31 8.60
N LEU A 67 -9.65 4.84 9.83
CA LEU A 67 -9.10 5.65 10.91
C LEU A 67 -7.70 6.17 10.58
N LEU A 68 -6.83 5.33 10.04
CA LEU A 68 -5.49 5.74 9.61
C LEU A 68 -5.55 6.75 8.46
N THR A 69 -6.48 6.57 7.52
CA THR A 69 -6.70 7.53 6.43
C THR A 69 -7.09 8.91 6.97
N LEU A 70 -7.96 8.97 7.99
CA LEU A 70 -8.32 10.23 8.65
C LEU A 70 -7.16 10.83 9.46
N ALA A 71 -6.36 9.98 10.11
CA ALA A 71 -5.21 10.41 10.90
C ALA A 71 -4.11 11.04 10.05
N TRP A 72 -3.84 10.44 8.89
CA TRP A 72 -2.82 10.88 7.95
C TRP A 72 -3.32 11.90 6.93
N LEU A 73 -4.59 12.31 7.02
CA LEU A 73 -5.20 13.23 6.06
C LEU A 73 -4.38 14.51 5.81
N PRO A 74 -3.78 15.17 6.82
CA PRO A 74 -2.91 16.34 6.58
C PRO A 74 -1.65 16.01 5.79
N HIS A 75 -1.02 14.88 6.12
CA HIS A 75 0.20 14.41 5.45
C HIS A 75 -0.09 14.03 4.00
N GLU A 76 -1.14 13.24 3.75
CA GLU A 76 -1.57 12.86 2.40
C GLU A 76 -1.97 14.08 1.56
N ALA A 77 -2.61 15.08 2.17
CA ALA A 77 -2.93 16.33 1.49
C ALA A 77 -1.66 17.09 1.08
N GLN A 78 -0.68 17.24 1.98
CA GLN A 78 0.59 17.89 1.65
C GLN A 78 1.33 17.14 0.53
N TYR A 79 1.46 15.81 0.67
CA TYR A 79 2.11 14.96 -0.32
C TYR A 79 1.44 15.08 -1.70
N SER A 80 0.11 15.01 -1.73
CA SER A 80 -0.67 15.14 -2.96
C SER A 80 -0.53 16.53 -3.59
N VAL A 81 -0.55 17.59 -2.79
CA VAL A 81 -0.40 18.97 -3.29
C VAL A 81 1.00 19.19 -3.86
N ASP A 82 2.05 18.77 -3.16
CA ASP A 82 3.42 18.84 -3.70
C ASP A 82 3.54 18.05 -5.01
N ALA A 83 3.01 16.83 -5.06
CA ALA A 83 3.04 16.01 -6.26
C ALA A 83 2.29 16.66 -7.44
N VAL A 84 1.08 17.20 -7.20
CA VAL A 84 0.28 17.89 -8.22
C VAL A 84 1.00 19.14 -8.71
N LEU A 85 1.45 20.02 -7.82
CA LEU A 85 2.12 21.27 -8.19
C LEU A 85 3.43 21.00 -8.94
N ARG A 86 4.23 20.04 -8.48
CA ARG A 86 5.46 19.62 -9.16
C ARG A 86 5.18 19.04 -10.54
N THR A 87 4.11 18.26 -10.68
CA THR A 87 3.71 17.68 -11.97
C THR A 87 3.24 18.77 -12.94
N LEU A 88 2.38 19.68 -12.48
CA LEU A 88 1.92 20.82 -13.28
C LEU A 88 3.09 21.71 -13.72
N TRP A 89 4.04 21.98 -12.82
CA TRP A 89 5.26 22.73 -13.14
C TRP A 89 6.14 22.00 -14.19
N ARG A 90 6.27 20.68 -14.06
CA ARG A 90 7.01 19.87 -15.03
C ARG A 90 6.34 19.84 -16.39
N LEU A 91 5.02 19.77 -16.46
CA LEU A 91 4.28 19.73 -17.73
C LEU A 91 4.19 21.10 -18.40
N ALA A 92 3.84 22.13 -17.65
CA ALA A 92 3.54 23.46 -18.19
C ALA A 92 4.80 24.30 -18.43
N VAL A 93 5.79 24.20 -17.54
CA VAL A 93 6.94 25.14 -17.54
C VAL A 93 8.23 24.46 -17.97
N THR A 94 8.69 23.45 -17.24
CA THR A 94 10.06 22.94 -17.46
C THR A 94 10.17 21.89 -18.56
N ARG A 95 9.12 21.09 -18.79
CA ARG A 95 9.09 19.91 -19.68
C ARG A 95 10.26 18.95 -19.49
N ARG A 96 10.82 18.90 -18.27
CA ARG A 96 11.97 18.05 -17.89
C ARG A 96 11.54 17.03 -16.84
N LYS A 97 12.23 15.89 -16.82
CA LYS A 97 12.03 14.81 -15.81
C LYS A 97 10.56 14.32 -15.75
N LEU A 98 9.88 14.26 -16.89
CA LEU A 98 8.48 13.81 -17.00
C LEU A 98 8.32 12.33 -16.65
N LEU A 99 9.38 11.54 -16.82
CA LEU A 99 9.43 10.11 -16.52
C LEU A 99 10.22 9.80 -15.25
N GLN A 100 10.50 10.80 -14.40
CA GLN A 100 11.21 10.54 -13.15
C GLN A 100 10.27 9.81 -12.19
N TRP A 101 10.48 8.50 -12.12
CA TRP A 101 9.91 7.64 -11.11
C TRP A 101 10.64 7.89 -9.78
N ASN A 102 9.91 7.90 -8.67
CA ASN A 102 10.50 7.87 -7.34
C ASN A 102 10.33 6.43 -6.82
N PRO A 103 11.36 5.57 -6.90
CA PRO A 103 11.25 4.18 -6.46
C PRO A 103 10.83 4.12 -5.00
N SER A 104 9.92 3.20 -4.66
CA SER A 104 9.51 2.95 -3.27
C SER A 104 10.69 2.74 -2.32
N LYS A 105 11.76 2.08 -2.80
CA LYS A 105 13.00 1.82 -2.08
C LYS A 105 13.81 3.09 -1.74
N GLU A 106 13.69 4.15 -2.54
CA GLU A 106 14.40 5.41 -2.33
C GLU A 106 13.66 6.30 -1.31
N VAL A 107 12.34 6.17 -1.25
CA VAL A 107 11.49 6.74 -0.18
C VAL A 107 11.80 6.07 1.18
N GLU A 108 11.93 4.74 1.22
CA GLU A 108 12.31 4.02 2.45
C GLU A 108 13.68 4.43 3.01
N ARG A 109 14.69 4.66 2.15
CA ARG A 109 16.03 5.09 2.60
C ARG A 109 16.07 6.53 3.09
N GLY A 110 15.18 7.40 2.59
CA GLY A 110 15.14 8.83 2.94
C GLY A 110 14.49 9.12 4.29
N SER A 111 13.53 8.29 4.69
CA SER A 111 12.97 8.26 6.05
C SER A 111 13.90 7.46 6.95
N GLY A 112 15.01 8.08 7.38
CA GLY A 112 15.97 7.40 8.25
C GLY A 112 15.26 6.73 9.43
N ASP A 113 15.63 5.47 9.73
CA ASP A 113 15.07 4.52 10.72
C ASP A 113 14.96 5.03 12.17
N THR A 114 15.13 6.33 12.38
CA THR A 114 15.01 7.01 13.66
C THR A 114 13.58 7.53 13.87
N LEU A 115 13.08 7.39 15.09
CA LEU A 115 11.81 8.00 15.52
C LEU A 115 11.76 9.51 15.23
N ILE A 116 12.92 10.20 15.31
CA ILE A 116 13.02 11.64 15.01
C ILE A 116 12.75 11.92 13.53
N GLY A 117 13.28 11.10 12.61
CA GLY A 117 13.03 11.22 11.18
C GLY A 117 11.54 11.09 10.84
N LEU A 118 10.87 10.10 11.47
CA LEU A 118 9.43 9.89 11.34
C LEU A 118 8.61 11.07 11.86
N PHE A 119 8.94 11.60 13.05
CA PHE A 119 8.21 12.76 13.59
C PHE A 119 8.38 14.00 12.72
N LYS A 120 9.57 14.20 12.13
CA LYS A 120 9.83 15.31 11.20
C LYS A 120 9.06 15.15 9.89
N SER A 121 9.03 13.96 9.30
CA SER A 121 8.30 13.74 8.05
C SER A 121 6.79 13.93 8.22
N MET A 122 6.26 13.67 9.41
CA MET A 122 4.83 13.79 9.72
C MET A 122 4.44 15.07 10.48
N ALA A 123 5.36 16.03 10.62
CA ALA A 123 5.16 17.22 11.44
C ALA A 123 3.95 18.09 11.03
N ILE A 124 3.52 17.98 9.76
CA ILE A 124 2.36 18.72 9.23
C ILE A 124 1.05 18.38 9.96
N GLY A 125 0.86 17.13 10.40
CA GLY A 125 -0.34 16.72 11.14
C GLY A 125 -0.48 17.51 12.45
N PRO A 126 0.49 17.41 13.37
CA PRO A 126 0.54 18.21 14.60
C PRO A 126 0.50 19.72 14.35
N ALA A 127 1.29 20.23 13.40
CA ALA A 127 1.35 21.66 13.12
C ALA A 127 -0.02 22.19 12.66
N LEU A 128 -0.67 21.51 11.72
CA LEU A 128 -1.99 21.90 11.24
C LEU A 128 -3.06 21.77 12.33
N ALA A 129 -2.99 20.72 13.16
CA ALA A 129 -3.90 20.56 14.28
C ALA A 129 -3.82 21.73 15.26
N LEU A 130 -2.60 22.13 15.65
CA LEU A 130 -2.37 23.25 16.58
C LEU A 130 -2.79 24.59 15.98
N LEU A 131 -2.40 24.87 14.74
CA LEU A 131 -2.77 26.10 14.05
C LEU A 131 -4.28 26.23 13.86
N THR A 132 -4.94 25.13 13.45
CA THR A 132 -6.40 25.11 13.28
C THR A 132 -7.11 25.26 14.63
N THR A 133 -6.62 24.61 15.69
CA THR A 133 -7.17 24.76 17.04
C THR A 133 -7.10 26.21 17.52
N LEU A 134 -5.93 26.85 17.35
CA LEU A 134 -5.75 28.25 17.73
C LEU A 134 -6.68 29.18 16.94
N ALA A 135 -6.76 29.01 15.63
CA ALA A 135 -7.64 29.82 14.78
C ALA A 135 -9.12 29.63 15.15
N LEU A 136 -9.58 28.40 15.40
CA LEU A 136 -10.95 28.14 15.84
C LEU A 136 -11.23 28.71 17.24
N LEU A 137 -10.26 28.70 18.15
CA LEU A 137 -10.44 29.29 19.48
C LEU A 137 -10.67 30.81 19.40
N LEU A 138 -10.01 31.48 18.46
CA LEU A 138 -10.12 32.93 18.25
C LEU A 138 -11.39 33.31 17.49
N GLU A 139 -11.76 32.57 16.45
CA GLU A 139 -12.84 32.96 15.55
C GLU A 139 -14.19 32.29 15.87
N ARG A 140 -14.18 30.99 16.19
CA ARG A 140 -15.39 30.17 16.34
C ARG A 140 -15.19 29.03 17.36
N PRO A 141 -15.13 29.33 18.67
CA PRO A 141 -14.82 28.34 19.70
C PRO A 141 -15.84 27.18 19.75
N GLY A 142 -17.10 27.42 19.36
CA GLY A 142 -18.11 26.37 19.24
C GLY A 142 -17.76 25.26 18.23
N ALA A 143 -16.92 25.56 17.23
CA ALA A 143 -16.45 24.58 16.25
C ALA A 143 -15.44 23.59 16.81
N LEU A 144 -14.77 23.93 17.91
CA LEU A 144 -13.77 23.06 18.52
C LEU A 144 -14.36 21.73 18.96
N LEU A 145 -15.59 21.71 19.49
CA LEU A 145 -16.22 20.45 19.92
C LEU A 145 -16.40 19.47 18.76
N VAL A 146 -16.74 19.99 17.57
CA VAL A 146 -16.94 19.19 16.35
C VAL A 146 -15.60 18.79 15.72
N ALA A 147 -14.63 19.70 15.72
CA ALA A 147 -13.32 19.47 15.10
C ALA A 147 -12.37 18.65 15.99
N ALA A 148 -12.53 18.70 17.31
CA ALA A 148 -11.60 18.11 18.29
C ALA A 148 -11.24 16.64 18.02
N PRO A 149 -12.18 15.73 17.67
CA PRO A 149 -11.82 14.34 17.40
C PRO A 149 -10.80 14.21 16.25
N LEU A 150 -10.96 14.99 15.19
CA LEU A 150 -10.03 14.98 14.05
C LEU A 150 -8.73 15.72 14.37
N LEU A 151 -8.79 16.84 15.08
CA LEU A 151 -7.59 17.59 15.49
C LEU A 151 -6.70 16.76 16.43
N LEU A 152 -7.29 16.06 17.40
CA LEU A 152 -6.57 15.13 18.28
C LEU A 152 -5.95 13.97 17.50
N LEU A 153 -6.67 13.45 16.50
CA LEU A 153 -6.18 12.38 15.64
C LEU A 153 -4.97 12.85 14.80
N TRP A 154 -5.02 14.07 14.26
CA TRP A 154 -3.92 14.67 13.52
C TRP A 154 -2.71 14.96 14.41
N LEU A 155 -2.93 15.41 15.65
CA LEU A 155 -1.89 15.60 16.64
C LEU A 155 -1.21 14.28 17.02
N ALA A 156 -1.97 13.20 17.17
CA ALA A 156 -1.47 11.87 17.49
C ALA A 156 -0.86 11.13 16.28
N SER A 157 -1.00 11.64 15.06
CA SER A 157 -0.63 10.93 13.83
C SER A 157 0.83 10.42 13.78
N PRO A 158 1.86 11.14 14.28
CA PRO A 158 3.23 10.60 14.26
C PRO A 158 3.40 9.45 15.26
N ALA A 159 2.76 9.53 16.42
CA ALA A 159 2.81 8.48 17.43
C ALA A 159 2.08 7.21 16.99
N ILE A 160 0.91 7.36 16.32
CA ILE A 160 0.19 6.25 15.70
C ILE A 160 1.08 5.56 14.67
N THR A 161 1.71 6.34 13.78
CA THR A 161 2.59 5.81 12.75
C THR A 161 3.81 5.11 13.34
N GLY A 162 4.43 5.70 14.36
CA GLY A 162 5.56 5.11 15.06
C GLY A 162 5.24 3.81 15.78
N ARG A 163 3.98 3.61 16.21
CA ARG A 163 3.52 2.34 16.79
C ARG A 163 3.30 1.27 15.73
N ILE A 164 2.68 1.60 14.60
CA ILE A 164 2.38 0.60 13.57
C ILE A 164 3.60 0.26 12.69
N SER A 165 4.59 1.15 12.63
CA SER A 165 5.82 0.95 11.85
C SER A 165 6.87 0.14 12.60
N GLN A 166 6.57 -0.31 13.82
CA GLN A 166 7.51 -1.15 14.57
C GLN A 166 7.66 -2.49 13.84
N PRO A 167 8.90 -2.97 13.65
CA PRO A 167 9.12 -4.26 13.01
C PRO A 167 8.39 -5.32 13.81
N VAL A 168 7.49 -6.05 13.14
CA VAL A 168 6.83 -7.19 13.74
C VAL A 168 7.92 -8.20 14.06
N THR A 169 8.11 -8.53 15.33
CA THR A 169 9.03 -9.58 15.75
C THR A 169 8.54 -10.89 15.13
N THR A 170 9.14 -11.30 14.02
CA THR A 170 8.82 -12.56 13.37
C THR A 170 9.29 -13.67 14.28
N GLN A 171 8.35 -14.30 14.99
CA GLN A 171 8.63 -15.58 15.61
C GLN A 171 9.03 -16.55 14.49
N GLY A 172 10.13 -17.28 14.69
CA GLY A 172 10.62 -18.25 13.71
C GLY A 172 9.50 -19.22 13.35
N PHE A 173 9.04 -19.17 12.10
CA PHE A 173 8.00 -20.08 11.63
C PHE A 173 8.62 -21.46 11.45
N VAL A 174 8.31 -22.38 12.36
CA VAL A 174 8.65 -23.80 12.23
C VAL A 174 7.42 -24.52 11.66
N PRO A 175 7.41 -24.88 10.37
CA PRO A 175 6.25 -25.51 9.76
C PRO A 175 6.03 -26.92 10.34
N THR A 176 4.77 -27.29 10.57
CA THR A 176 4.40 -28.69 10.77
C THR A 176 4.72 -29.52 9.52
N PRO A 177 4.85 -30.86 9.61
CA PRO A 177 5.08 -31.71 8.45
C PRO A 177 4.03 -31.54 7.34
N GLU A 178 2.76 -31.29 7.69
CA GLU A 178 1.66 -31.02 6.76
C GLU A 178 1.87 -29.67 6.06
N ALA A 179 2.18 -28.62 6.83
CA ALA A 179 2.44 -27.29 6.29
C ALA A 179 3.67 -27.30 5.38
N LEU A 180 4.75 -27.99 5.76
CA LEU A 180 5.94 -28.11 4.94
C LEU A 180 5.66 -28.82 3.60
N ARG A 181 4.87 -29.90 3.62
CA ARG A 181 4.44 -30.60 2.40
C ARG A 181 3.61 -29.69 1.50
N PHE A 182 2.68 -28.92 2.08
CA PHE A 182 1.89 -27.94 1.35
C PHE A 182 2.79 -26.87 0.70
N LEU A 183 3.70 -26.27 1.47
CA LEU A 183 4.60 -25.22 1.00
C LEU A 183 5.55 -25.73 -0.11
N ARG A 184 6.08 -26.94 0.01
CA ARG A 184 6.91 -27.55 -1.06
C ARG A 184 6.11 -27.77 -2.35
N ARG A 185 4.86 -28.23 -2.25
CA ARG A 185 4.00 -28.37 -3.44
C ARG A 185 3.69 -27.02 -4.07
N LEU A 186 3.40 -26.01 -3.25
CA LEU A 186 3.16 -24.65 -3.72
C LEU A 186 4.40 -24.07 -4.40
N ALA A 187 5.56 -24.16 -3.77
CA ALA A 187 6.83 -23.68 -4.32
C ALA A 187 7.15 -24.34 -5.67
N ARG A 188 6.97 -25.67 -5.79
CA ARG A 188 7.19 -26.37 -7.06
C ARG A 188 6.23 -25.93 -8.16
N LYS A 189 4.95 -25.68 -7.82
CA LYS A 189 3.95 -25.15 -8.76
C LYS A 189 4.30 -23.72 -9.20
N THR A 190 4.69 -22.85 -8.27
CA THR A 190 5.15 -21.49 -8.58
C THR A 190 6.40 -21.52 -9.47
N TRP A 191 7.36 -22.42 -9.20
CA TRP A 191 8.54 -22.59 -10.04
C TRP A 191 8.19 -23.02 -11.48
N ALA A 192 7.15 -23.84 -11.66
CA ALA A 192 6.72 -24.26 -13.00
C ALA A 192 6.36 -23.09 -13.91
N PHE A 193 5.88 -21.96 -13.35
CA PHE A 193 5.67 -20.74 -14.11
C PHE A 193 6.97 -20.26 -14.78
N PHE A 194 8.06 -20.15 -14.02
CA PHE A 194 9.34 -19.68 -14.55
C PHE A 194 10.00 -20.70 -15.48
N GLU A 195 9.80 -22.00 -15.26
CA GLU A 195 10.29 -23.03 -16.18
C GLU A 195 9.65 -22.92 -17.57
N VAL A 196 8.35 -22.64 -17.61
CA VAL A 196 7.59 -22.56 -18.86
C VAL A 196 7.77 -21.21 -19.55
N HIS A 197 7.70 -20.12 -18.79
CA HIS A 197 7.61 -18.76 -19.35
C HIS A 197 8.94 -18.00 -19.39
N VAL A 198 10.01 -18.52 -18.78
CA VAL A 198 11.35 -17.93 -18.91
C VAL A 198 12.20 -18.89 -19.73
N GLY A 199 12.16 -18.67 -21.04
CA GLY A 199 12.84 -19.49 -22.04
C GLY A 199 13.46 -18.66 -23.14
N ALA A 200 13.99 -19.33 -24.16
CA ALA A 200 14.67 -18.68 -25.27
C ALA A 200 13.77 -17.73 -26.10
N GLN A 201 12.46 -17.99 -26.12
CA GLN A 201 11.48 -17.17 -26.86
C GLN A 201 11.45 -15.71 -26.39
N ASP A 202 11.63 -15.50 -25.08
CA ASP A 202 11.68 -14.17 -24.45
C ASP A 202 13.10 -13.86 -23.95
N HIS A 203 14.14 -14.44 -24.58
CA HIS A 203 15.55 -14.19 -24.29
C HIS A 203 15.94 -14.40 -22.81
N GLY A 204 15.33 -15.39 -22.15
CA GLY A 204 15.57 -15.66 -20.73
C GLY A 204 14.98 -14.60 -19.79
N LEU A 205 14.07 -13.74 -20.27
CA LEU A 205 13.31 -12.80 -19.45
C LEU A 205 11.90 -13.33 -19.20
N PRO A 206 11.29 -13.02 -18.04
CA PRO A 206 9.90 -13.37 -17.78
C PRO A 206 8.93 -12.44 -18.50
N PRO A 207 7.71 -12.90 -18.82
CA PRO A 207 6.66 -12.00 -19.27
C PRO A 207 6.24 -11.04 -18.13
N ASP A 208 5.69 -9.91 -18.51
CA ASP A 208 5.17 -8.89 -17.60
C ASP A 208 3.89 -9.38 -16.93
N ASN A 209 3.07 -10.11 -17.69
CA ASN A 209 1.84 -10.72 -17.21
C ASN A 209 1.50 -12.00 -18.00
N PHE A 210 0.90 -12.96 -17.32
CA PHE A 210 0.24 -14.12 -17.90
C PHE A 210 -1.19 -14.19 -17.38
N GLN A 211 -2.15 -14.16 -18.29
CA GLN A 211 -3.56 -14.20 -17.97
C GLN A 211 -4.12 -15.55 -18.41
N GLU A 212 -4.60 -16.36 -17.47
CA GLU A 212 -5.21 -17.67 -17.78
C GLU A 212 -6.68 -17.53 -18.24
N GLN A 213 -7.40 -16.57 -17.65
CA GLN A 213 -8.82 -16.34 -17.91
C GLN A 213 -9.05 -14.92 -18.45
N PRO A 214 -9.89 -14.74 -19.48
CA PRO A 214 -10.79 -15.73 -20.10
C PRO A 214 -10.09 -16.70 -21.08
N ALA A 215 -8.90 -16.37 -21.57
CA ALA A 215 -8.07 -17.24 -22.39
C ALA A 215 -6.58 -16.97 -22.10
N PRO A 216 -5.68 -17.95 -22.33
CA PRO A 216 -4.25 -17.78 -22.14
C PRO A 216 -3.68 -16.66 -23.01
N VAL A 217 -3.23 -15.57 -22.36
CA VAL A 217 -2.55 -14.45 -23.02
C VAL A 217 -1.27 -14.13 -22.27
N ILE A 218 -0.16 -14.08 -23.02
CA ILE A 218 1.16 -13.71 -22.51
C ILE A 218 1.49 -12.30 -22.99
N ALA A 219 1.87 -11.41 -22.07
CA ALA A 219 2.41 -10.11 -22.41
C ALA A 219 3.94 -10.21 -22.58
N HIS A 220 4.41 -10.28 -23.84
CA HIS A 220 5.83 -10.39 -24.23
C HIS A 220 6.63 -9.10 -24.04
N ARG A 221 6.45 -8.46 -22.90
CA ARG A 221 7.29 -7.38 -22.38
C ARG A 221 7.72 -7.78 -20.98
N THR A 222 8.66 -7.08 -20.36
CA THR A 222 9.08 -7.39 -18.99
C THR A 222 9.32 -6.12 -18.19
N SER A 223 9.47 -6.25 -16.87
CA SER A 223 9.73 -5.14 -15.95
C SER A 223 10.97 -5.43 -15.10
N PRO A 224 11.70 -4.38 -14.65
CA PRO A 224 12.85 -4.56 -13.75
C PRO A 224 12.51 -5.37 -12.49
N THR A 225 11.27 -5.29 -12.01
CA THR A 225 10.80 -6.10 -10.87
C THR A 225 10.69 -7.58 -11.23
N ASN A 226 10.09 -7.92 -12.38
CA ASN A 226 9.96 -9.33 -12.80
C ASN A 226 11.32 -9.94 -13.14
N MET A 227 12.21 -9.15 -13.74
CA MET A 227 13.62 -9.50 -13.96
C MET A 227 14.30 -9.92 -12.66
N GLY A 228 14.24 -9.07 -11.62
CA GLY A 228 14.80 -9.39 -10.30
C GLY A 228 14.14 -10.60 -9.65
N LEU A 229 12.81 -10.72 -9.77
CA LEU A 229 12.06 -11.87 -9.26
C LEU A 229 12.51 -13.18 -9.93
N THR A 230 12.82 -13.15 -11.23
CA THR A 230 13.29 -14.33 -11.98
C THR A 230 14.65 -14.81 -11.49
N LEU A 231 15.58 -13.88 -11.23
CA LEU A 231 16.89 -14.21 -10.66
C LEU A 231 16.75 -14.87 -9.28
N LEU A 232 15.88 -14.32 -8.41
CA LEU A 232 15.58 -14.90 -7.10
C LEU A 232 14.89 -16.27 -7.22
N ALA A 233 13.96 -16.42 -8.18
CA ALA A 233 13.27 -17.68 -8.42
C ALA A 233 14.23 -18.78 -8.90
N ASN A 234 15.18 -18.46 -9.77
CA ASN A 234 16.23 -19.40 -10.20
C ASN A 234 17.07 -19.88 -8.99
N LEU A 235 17.51 -18.96 -8.12
CA LEU A 235 18.28 -19.30 -6.92
C LEU A 235 17.46 -20.15 -5.94
N ALA A 236 16.22 -19.75 -5.65
CA ALA A 236 15.33 -20.51 -4.78
C ALA A 236 15.03 -21.91 -5.32
N ALA A 237 14.90 -22.07 -6.65
CA ALA A 237 14.73 -23.37 -7.28
C ALA A 237 15.96 -24.27 -7.13
N TYR A 238 17.17 -23.70 -7.13
CA TYR A 238 18.39 -24.42 -6.82
C TYR A 238 18.43 -24.85 -5.34
N ASP A 239 18.16 -23.93 -4.42
CA ASP A 239 18.14 -24.22 -2.98
C ASP A 239 17.10 -25.28 -2.59
N LEU A 240 15.97 -25.32 -3.30
CA LEU A 240 14.92 -26.32 -3.14
C LEU A 240 15.17 -27.63 -3.92
N GLY A 241 16.23 -27.71 -4.72
CA GLY A 241 16.61 -28.89 -5.49
C GLY A 241 15.78 -29.14 -6.75
N TYR A 242 15.08 -28.14 -7.27
CA TYR A 242 14.32 -28.22 -8.53
C TYR A 242 15.21 -27.98 -9.76
N LEU A 243 16.33 -27.28 -9.56
CA LEU A 243 17.25 -26.86 -10.60
C LEU A 243 18.68 -27.27 -10.23
N GLY A 244 19.43 -27.87 -11.16
CA GLY A 244 20.85 -28.13 -10.96
C GLY A 244 21.70 -26.87 -11.14
N ILE A 245 22.89 -26.83 -10.52
CA ILE A 245 23.79 -25.66 -10.55
C ILE A 245 24.13 -25.17 -11.96
N GLY A 246 24.39 -26.08 -12.91
CA GLY A 246 24.70 -25.71 -14.29
C GLY A 246 23.54 -25.00 -15.00
N ARG A 247 22.30 -25.43 -14.73
CA ARG A 247 21.10 -24.77 -15.28
C ARG A 247 20.81 -23.44 -14.57
N LEU A 248 21.13 -23.32 -13.29
CA LEU A 248 21.08 -22.04 -12.57
C LEU A 248 22.01 -21.02 -13.24
N LEU A 249 23.27 -21.39 -13.45
CA LEU A 249 24.27 -20.52 -14.07
C LEU A 249 23.84 -20.12 -15.48
N LEU A 250 23.44 -21.08 -16.32
CA LEU A 250 22.99 -20.82 -17.68
C LEU A 250 21.81 -19.85 -17.74
N ARG A 251 20.76 -20.08 -16.93
CA ARG A 251 19.57 -19.22 -16.93
C ARG A 251 19.90 -17.82 -16.44
N THR A 252 20.71 -17.71 -15.39
CA THR A 252 21.15 -16.41 -14.84
C THR A 252 21.97 -15.63 -15.84
N ASP A 253 22.92 -16.29 -16.51
CA ASP A 253 23.77 -15.68 -17.54
C ASP A 253 22.94 -15.15 -18.71
N GLN A 254 22.01 -15.97 -19.24
CA GLN A 254 21.08 -15.55 -20.30
C GLN A 254 20.25 -14.33 -19.88
N THR A 255 19.65 -14.36 -18.69
CA THR A 255 18.85 -13.26 -18.15
C THR A 255 19.69 -11.98 -18.04
N LEU A 256 20.94 -12.06 -17.57
CA LEU A 256 21.81 -10.89 -17.40
C LEU A 256 22.35 -10.34 -18.72
N GLN A 257 22.70 -11.19 -19.68
CA GLN A 257 23.15 -10.77 -21.01
C GLN A 257 22.07 -9.93 -21.70
N THR A 258 20.83 -10.40 -21.71
CA THR A 258 19.70 -9.65 -22.28
C THR A 258 19.43 -8.31 -21.58
N MET A 259 19.85 -8.12 -20.32
CA MET A 259 19.71 -6.84 -19.61
C MET A 259 20.84 -5.85 -19.91
N GLN A 260 21.98 -6.35 -20.41
CA GLN A 260 23.14 -5.52 -20.75
C GLN A 260 23.05 -4.94 -22.16
N ASP A 261 22.33 -5.63 -23.05
CA ASP A 261 21.99 -5.18 -24.41
C ASP A 261 20.84 -4.15 -24.41
#